data_AF-A0A1V2QWH3-F1
#
_entry.id   AF-A0A1V2QWH3-F1
#
_cell.length_a   1.000
_cell.length_b   1.000
_cell.length_c   1.000
_cell.angle_alpha   90.00
_cell.angle_beta   90.00
_cell.angle_gamma   90.00
#
_symmetry.space_group_name_H-M   'P 1'
#
loop_
_entity.id
_entity.type
_entity.pdbx_description
1 polymer ?
#
loop_
_entity_poly.entity_id
_entity_poly.type
_entity_poly.pdbx_seq_one_letter_code
_entity_poly.pdbx_strand_id
1 'polypeptide(L)'
;MNTSDLSACELYALHWDERGNAVTASLEGPLDEASRQTWNAPPDHDWIRLHLRFDEISDLDVSSWSHHSPIRVDQIRTGDRVSVTVTGEGTNVRFTATAATLVTHRTSRTGSL
;
A
#
# COMPACT_ATOMS: atom_id res chain seq x y z
N MET A 1 -11.59 1.99 6.38
CA MET A 1 -10.24 1.60 6.83
C MET A 1 -9.46 2.89 7.04
N ASN A 2 -9.00 3.15 8.25
CA ASN A 2 -8.29 4.39 8.57
C ASN A 2 -6.84 4.24 8.09
N THR A 3 -6.31 5.19 7.33
CA THR A 3 -4.98 5.06 6.68
C THR A 3 -3.81 5.05 7.67
N SER A 4 -4.06 5.37 8.94
CA SER A 4 -3.10 5.31 10.05
C SER A 4 -2.47 3.93 10.26
N ASP A 5 -3.20 2.85 9.92
CA ASP A 5 -2.77 1.45 10.11
C ASP A 5 -1.64 1.01 9.16
N LEU A 6 -1.31 1.80 8.14
CA LEU A 6 -0.33 1.44 7.10
C LEU A 6 0.99 2.20 7.22
N SER A 7 1.12 3.09 8.21
CA SER A 7 2.30 3.93 8.39
C SER A 7 3.57 3.13 8.70
N ALA A 8 3.43 1.92 9.27
CA ALA A 8 4.51 1.00 9.53
C ALA A 8 4.78 0.02 8.37
N CYS A 9 3.94 0.01 7.33
CA CYS A 9 4.12 -0.88 6.19
C CYS A 9 4.98 -0.22 5.11
N GLU A 10 5.90 -1.00 4.55
CA GLU A 10 6.70 -0.62 3.39
C GLU A 10 6.06 -1.13 2.11
N LEU A 11 6.09 -0.31 1.06
CA LEU A 11 5.68 -0.76 -0.28
C LEU A 11 6.83 -1.56 -0.91
N TYR A 12 6.55 -2.80 -1.32
CA TYR A 12 7.53 -3.65 -2.01
C TYR A 12 7.18 -3.90 -3.48
N ALA A 13 5.93 -3.64 -3.90
CA ALA A 13 5.56 -3.71 -5.30
C ALA A 13 4.41 -2.76 -5.65
N LEU A 14 4.49 -2.17 -6.85
CA LEU A 14 3.41 -1.42 -7.47
C LEU A 14 3.15 -2.01 -8.85
N HIS A 15 1.90 -2.41 -9.10
CA HIS A 15 1.47 -2.87 -10.41
C HIS A 15 0.40 -1.92 -10.94
N TRP A 16 0.57 -1.41 -12.14
CA TRP A 16 -0.48 -0.68 -12.85
C TRP A 16 -0.99 -1.53 -14.00
N ASP A 17 -2.29 -1.43 -14.30
CA ASP A 17 -2.81 -2.04 -15.51
C ASP A 17 -2.29 -1.30 -16.76
N GLU A 18 -2.18 -2.01 -17.88
CA GLU A 18 -1.66 -1.45 -19.13
C GLU A 18 -2.55 -0.33 -19.72
N ARG A 19 -3.81 -0.26 -19.29
CA ARG A 19 -4.78 0.75 -19.72
C ARG A 19 -4.75 1.99 -18.81
N GLY A 20 -3.93 1.98 -17.75
CA GLY A 20 -3.82 3.03 -16.75
C GLY A 20 -5.07 3.23 -15.88
N ASN A 21 -5.99 2.26 -15.77
CA ASN A 21 -7.25 2.45 -15.02
C ASN A 21 -7.17 2.04 -13.55
N ALA A 22 -6.18 1.22 -13.20
CA ALA A 22 -6.01 0.70 -11.86
C ALA A 22 -4.54 0.55 -11.47
N VAL A 23 -4.28 0.77 -10.19
CA VAL A 23 -3.00 0.56 -9.53
C VAL A 23 -3.20 -0.37 -8.34
N THR A 24 -2.36 -1.38 -8.21
CA THR A 24 -2.29 -2.27 -7.05
C THR A 24 -0.99 -2.04 -6.31
N ALA A 25 -1.11 -1.59 -5.05
CA ALA A 25 0.00 -1.44 -4.14
C ALA A 25 0.09 -2.67 -3.24
N SER A 26 1.27 -3.27 -3.18
CA SER A 26 1.55 -4.39 -2.28
C SER A 26 2.46 -3.90 -1.15
N LEU A 27 1.94 -3.96 0.06
CA LEU A 27 2.60 -3.47 1.26
C LEU A 27 2.87 -4.61 2.21
N GLU A 28 3.96 -4.50 2.97
CA GLU A 28 4.26 -5.43 4.06
C GLU A 28 4.88 -4.72 5.24
N GLY A 29 4.71 -5.26 6.43
CA GLY A 29 5.27 -4.65 7.62
C GLY A 29 4.97 -5.40 8.90
N PRO A 30 5.55 -4.93 10.02
CA PRO A 30 5.33 -5.52 11.32
C PRO A 30 3.87 -5.31 11.77
N LEU A 31 3.35 -6.28 12.52
CA LEU A 31 2.09 -6.16 13.27
C LEU A 31 2.37 -5.88 14.74
N ASP A 32 2.00 -4.69 15.21
CA ASP A 32 1.90 -4.42 16.64
C ASP A 32 0.61 -5.02 17.23
N GLU A 33 0.43 -4.89 18.55
CA GLU A 33 -0.73 -5.47 19.24
C GLU A 33 -2.07 -4.89 18.75
N ALA A 34 -2.13 -3.58 18.50
CA ALA A 34 -3.33 -2.94 17.99
C ALA A 34 -3.65 -3.44 16.57
N SER A 35 -2.65 -3.53 15.70
CA SER A 35 -2.80 -4.01 14.32
C SER A 35 -3.20 -5.49 14.30
N ARG A 36 -2.64 -6.35 15.17
CA ARG A 36 -3.06 -7.75 15.28
C ARG A 36 -4.56 -7.88 15.51
N GLN A 37 -5.13 -7.05 16.39
CA GLN A 37 -6.56 -7.04 16.68
C GLN A 37 -7.36 -6.55 15.46
N THR A 38 -6.94 -5.47 14.82
CA THR A 38 -7.57 -4.96 13.58
C THR A 38 -7.64 -6.02 12.48
N TRP A 39 -6.58 -6.80 12.33
CA TRP A 39 -6.45 -7.81 11.28
C TRP A 39 -6.86 -9.23 11.70
N ASN A 40 -7.41 -9.40 12.90
CA ASN A 40 -7.74 -10.70 13.49
C ASN A 40 -6.59 -11.73 13.36
N ALA A 41 -5.35 -11.27 13.55
CA ALA A 41 -4.17 -12.10 13.42
C ALA A 41 -4.03 -13.07 14.60
N PRO A 42 -3.54 -14.30 14.39
CA PRO A 42 -3.10 -15.17 15.48
C PRO A 42 -2.10 -14.48 16.41
N PRO A 43 -2.07 -14.82 17.72
CA PRO A 43 -1.20 -14.16 18.68
C PRO A 43 0.30 -14.26 18.37
N ASP A 44 0.71 -15.30 17.65
CA ASP A 44 2.09 -15.54 17.25
C ASP A 44 2.46 -14.84 15.94
N HIS A 45 1.52 -14.25 15.21
CA HIS A 45 1.79 -13.54 13.96
C HIS A 45 2.23 -12.09 14.24
N ASP A 46 3.39 -11.73 13.72
CA ASP A 46 4.06 -10.43 13.92
C ASP A 46 4.32 -9.70 12.60
N TRP A 47 3.83 -10.23 11.48
CA TRP A 47 3.99 -9.63 10.15
C TRP A 47 2.69 -9.69 9.34
N ILE A 48 2.49 -8.71 8.45
CA ILE A 48 1.38 -8.66 7.50
C ILE A 48 1.89 -8.35 6.09
N ARG A 49 1.28 -9.01 5.09
CA ARG A 49 1.28 -8.60 3.68
C ARG A 49 -0.13 -8.25 3.28
N LEU A 50 -0.31 -7.14 2.58
CA LEU A 50 -1.62 -6.71 2.10
C LEU A 50 -1.53 -6.08 0.72
N HIS A 51 -2.61 -6.23 -0.04
CA HIS A 51 -2.73 -5.68 -1.39
C HIS A 51 -3.90 -4.70 -1.41
N LEU A 52 -3.62 -3.47 -1.82
CA LEU A 52 -4.60 -2.41 -1.99
C LEU A 52 -4.77 -2.13 -3.47
N ARG A 53 -6.01 -2.04 -3.93
CA ARG A 53 -6.35 -1.65 -5.29
C ARG A 53 -6.97 -0.27 -5.31
N PHE A 54 -6.46 0.55 -6.21
CA PHE A 54 -6.96 1.86 -6.56
C PHE A 54 -7.56 1.76 -7.96
N ASP A 55 -8.82 2.15 -8.12
CA ASP A 55 -9.53 2.16 -9.39
C ASP A 55 -9.89 3.59 -9.80
N GLU A 56 -10.30 3.75 -11.06
CA GLU A 56 -10.59 5.06 -11.68
C GLU A 56 -9.40 6.03 -11.59
N ILE A 57 -8.22 5.50 -11.92
CA ILE A 57 -6.98 6.26 -11.89
C ILE A 57 -7.06 7.45 -12.87
N SER A 58 -6.67 8.63 -12.39
CA SER A 58 -6.41 9.81 -13.20
C SER A 58 -5.06 10.40 -12.84
N ASP A 59 -4.48 11.17 -13.76
CA ASP A 59 -3.26 11.94 -13.53
C ASP A 59 -2.08 11.07 -13.07
N LEU A 60 -1.98 9.84 -13.61
CA LEU A 60 -0.86 8.95 -13.34
C LEU A 60 0.42 9.53 -13.96
N ASP A 61 1.37 9.86 -13.11
CA ASP A 61 2.72 10.31 -13.47
C ASP A 61 3.74 9.37 -12.82
N VAL A 62 4.56 8.74 -13.67
CA VAL A 62 5.64 7.85 -13.27
C VAL A 62 6.94 8.49 -13.75
N SER A 63 7.48 9.38 -12.92
CA SER A 63 8.73 10.09 -13.25
C SER A 63 9.97 9.22 -13.04
N SER A 64 9.93 8.31 -12.07
CA SER A 64 10.97 7.32 -11.81
C SER A 64 10.42 6.13 -11.04
N TRP A 65 10.98 4.95 -11.28
CA TRP A 65 10.65 3.73 -10.55
C TRP A 65 11.90 2.89 -10.30
N SER A 66 12.17 2.63 -9.03
CA SER A 66 13.24 1.78 -8.51
C SER A 66 12.66 0.87 -7.44
N HIS A 67 12.96 -0.42 -7.52
CA HIS A 67 12.47 -1.42 -6.58
C HIS A 67 13.32 -1.52 -5.31
N HIS A 68 14.26 -0.58 -5.11
CA HIS A 68 15.22 -0.61 -4.01
C HIS A 68 14.82 0.37 -2.90
N SER A 69 14.64 -0.15 -1.69
CA SER A 69 14.65 0.59 -0.41
C SER A 69 13.50 1.58 -0.19
N PRO A 70 13.20 1.95 1.09
CA PRO A 70 11.84 2.02 1.58
C PRO A 70 11.03 3.06 0.83
N ILE A 71 9.97 2.57 0.22
CA ILE A 71 9.07 3.40 -0.57
C ILE A 71 7.95 3.84 0.35
N ARG A 72 7.90 5.16 0.61
CA ARG A 72 6.86 5.81 1.39
C ARG A 72 5.63 6.04 0.52
N VAL A 73 4.46 5.71 1.06
CA VAL A 73 3.16 5.98 0.44
C VAL A 73 2.41 7.01 1.27
N ASP A 74 2.25 8.21 0.72
CA ASP A 74 1.39 9.25 1.30
C ASP A 74 0.05 9.28 0.56
N GLN A 75 -1.04 9.40 1.32
CA GLN A 75 -2.41 9.47 0.80
C GLN A 75 -3.12 10.70 1.36
N ILE A 76 -3.62 11.55 0.46
CA ILE A 76 -4.40 12.74 0.82
C ILE A 76 -5.80 12.56 0.24
N ARG A 77 -6.80 12.43 1.12
CA ARG A 77 -8.19 12.32 0.72
C ARG A 77 -8.79 13.71 0.47
N THR A 78 -9.38 13.89 -0.70
CA THR A 78 -10.12 15.09 -1.10
C THR A 78 -11.49 14.68 -1.63
N GLY A 79 -12.53 14.84 -0.81
CA GLY A 79 -13.87 14.33 -1.11
C GLY A 79 -13.89 12.80 -1.28
N ASP A 80 -14.36 12.36 -2.45
CA ASP A 80 -14.45 10.94 -2.81
C ASP A 80 -13.18 10.38 -3.46
N ARG A 81 -12.15 11.23 -3.63
CA ARG A 81 -10.89 10.86 -4.27
C ARG A 81 -9.72 10.88 -3.31
N VAL A 82 -8.69 10.12 -3.65
CA VAL A 82 -7.43 10.03 -2.93
C VAL A 82 -6.31 10.34 -3.89
N SER A 83 -5.50 11.34 -3.55
CA SER A 83 -4.22 11.59 -4.21
C SER A 83 -3.16 10.75 -3.50
N VAL A 84 -2.47 9.91 -4.27
CA VAL A 84 -1.45 9.00 -3.77
C VAL A 84 -0.10 9.45 -4.30
N THR A 85 0.87 9.56 -3.41
CA THR A 85 2.26 9.86 -3.75
C THR A 85 3.13 8.75 -3.18
N VAL A 86 3.91 8.14 -4.07
CA VAL A 86 4.81 7.04 -3.77
C VAL A 86 6.22 7.55 -4.01
N THR A 87 7.02 7.64 -2.94
CA THR A 87 8.36 8.24 -2.99
C THR A 87 9.40 7.35 -2.35
N GLY A 88 10.58 7.29 -2.94
CA GLY A 88 11.73 6.53 -2.46
C GLY A 88 12.96 6.89 -3.28
N GLU A 89 14.12 6.32 -2.94
CA GLU A 89 15.32 6.52 -3.75
C GLU A 89 15.10 5.94 -5.16
N GLY A 90 15.12 6.80 -6.17
CA GLY A 90 14.83 6.40 -7.56
C GLY A 90 13.36 6.10 -7.85
N THR A 91 12.44 6.42 -6.93
CA THR A 91 10.99 6.22 -7.09
C THR A 91 10.22 7.50 -6.82
N ASN A 92 9.40 7.90 -7.80
CA ASN A 92 8.44 9.00 -7.66
C ASN A 92 7.27 8.75 -8.60
N VAL A 93 6.20 8.19 -8.03
CA VAL A 93 4.94 7.88 -8.71
C VAL A 93 3.81 8.65 -8.04
N ARG A 94 2.94 9.26 -8.84
CA ARG A 94 1.81 10.04 -8.37
C ARG A 94 0.58 9.68 -9.17
N PHE A 95 -0.57 9.61 -8.51
CA PHE A 95 -1.85 9.42 -9.18
C PHE A 95 -2.99 9.86 -8.28
N THR A 96 -4.15 10.10 -8.88
CA THR A 96 -5.42 10.28 -8.17
C THR A 96 -6.31 9.09 -8.47
N ALA A 97 -7.07 8.64 -7.48
CA ALA A 97 -7.96 7.48 -7.60
C ALA A 97 -9.22 7.66 -6.76
N THR A 98 -10.16 6.72 -6.90
CA THR A 98 -11.14 6.45 -5.83
C THR A 98 -10.44 5.90 -4.57
N ALA A 99 -11.17 5.86 -3.46
CA ALA A 99 -10.63 5.30 -2.21
C ALA A 99 -10.14 3.85 -2.40
N ALA A 100 -8.99 3.53 -1.80
CA ALA A 100 -8.40 2.20 -1.90
C ALA A 100 -9.34 1.11 -1.40
N THR A 101 -9.38 0.00 -2.12
CA THR A 101 -10.04 -1.24 -1.68
C THR A 101 -8.99 -2.26 -1.25
N LEU A 102 -9.23 -2.91 -0.11
CA LEU A 102 -8.42 -4.05 0.29
C LEU A 102 -8.78 -5.25 -0.59
N VAL A 103 -7.82 -5.75 -1.36
CA VAL A 103 -8.00 -6.95 -2.21
C VAL A 103 -7.83 -8.21 -1.37
N THR A 104 -6.71 -8.28 -0.67
CA THR A 104 -6.39 -9.41 0.21
C THR A 104 -5.33 -9.02 1.22
N HIS A 105 -5.24 -9.80 2.29
CA HIS A 105 -4.18 -9.72 3.27
C HIS A 105 -3.80 -11.11 3.74
N ARG A 106 -2.59 -11.23 4.27
CA ARG A 106 -2.09 -12.43 4.92
C ARG A 106 -1.21 -12.01 6.09
N THR A 107 -1.44 -12.62 7.25
CA THR A 107 -0.57 -12.46 8.41
C THR A 107 0.33 -13.69 8.56
N SER A 108 1.49 -13.51 9.16
CA SER A 108 2.47 -14.59 9.36
C SER A 108 3.40 -14.30 10.53
N ARG A 109 4.16 -15.33 10.93
CA ARG A 109 5.42 -15.17 11.67
C ARG A 109 6.52 -14.64 10.75
N THR A 110 7.31 -13.68 11.22
CA THR A 110 8.50 -13.18 10.55
C THR A 110 9.42 -14.36 10.22
N GLY A 111 9.90 -14.44 8.96
CA GLY A 111 10.72 -15.56 8.47
C GLY A 111 9.96 -16.82 8.04
N SER A 112 8.61 -16.81 8.09
CA SER A 112 7.74 -17.84 7.49
C SER A 112 7.09 -17.39 6.17
N LEU A 113 7.62 -16.33 5.57
CA LEU A 113 7.13 -15.66 4.36
C LEU A 113 7.64 -16.28 3.06
#